data_AF-X0B189-F1
#
_entry.id   AF-X0B189-F1
#
_cell.length_a   1.000
_cell.length_b   1.000
_cell.length_c   1.000
_cell.angle_alpha   90.00
_cell.angle_beta   90.00
_cell.angle_gamma   90.00
#
_symmetry.space_group_name_H-M   'P 1'
#
loop_
_entity.id
_entity.type
_entity.pdbx_description
1 polymer ?
#
loop_
_entity_poly.entity_id
_entity_poly.type
_entity_poly.pdbx_seq_one_letter_code
_entity_poly.pdbx_strand_id
1 'polypeptide(L)'
;MDEFRELPEHFITREEAICDRLMFGAQPDVDLSKVKGDIASSISGYNFVKHPENSLDSAYLELLFQAYTAGKDSLAKDGLWRWHAITSYLKKVAELEE
;
A
#
# COMPACT_ATOMS: atom_id res chain seq x y z
N MET A 1 15.56 -2.95 29.78
CA MET A 1 14.69 -1.75 29.64
C MET A 1 14.90 -1.10 28.28
N ASP A 2 16.13 -1.01 27.77
CA ASP A 2 16.39 -0.40 26.46
C ASP A 2 15.89 -1.27 25.29
N GLU A 3 16.02 -2.60 25.34
CA GLU A 3 15.44 -3.52 24.33
C GLU A 3 13.91 -3.41 24.19
N PHE A 4 13.20 -3.06 25.28
CA PHE A 4 11.75 -2.88 25.24
C PHE A 4 11.36 -1.53 24.60
N ARG A 5 12.26 -0.54 24.63
CA ARG A 5 12.06 0.76 23.98
C ARG A 5 12.29 0.69 22.47
N GLU A 6 13.07 -0.28 22.01
CA GLU A 6 13.32 -0.55 20.58
C GLU A 6 12.21 -1.40 19.93
N LEU A 7 11.39 -2.06 20.75
CA LEU A 7 10.33 -2.95 20.26
C LEU A 7 9.33 -2.27 19.31
N PRO A 8 8.82 -1.05 19.59
CA PRO A 8 7.92 -0.35 18.67
C PRO A 8 8.60 -0.01 17.33
N GLU A 9 9.84 0.47 17.39
CA GLU A 9 10.62 0.82 16.20
C GLU A 9 10.87 -0.40 15.31
N HIS A 10 11.17 -1.55 15.93
CA HIS A 10 11.34 -2.82 15.24
C HIS A 10 10.08 -3.23 14.47
N PHE A 11 8.89 -3.12 15.07
CA PHE A 11 7.63 -3.44 14.38
C PHE A 11 7.31 -2.45 13.26
N ILE A 12 7.46 -1.15 13.51
CA ILE A 12 7.26 -0.11 12.49
C ILE A 12 8.18 -0.36 11.29
N THR A 13 9.48 -0.54 11.53
CA THR A 13 10.47 -0.79 10.47
C THR A 13 10.13 -2.05 9.67
N ARG A 14 9.67 -3.11 10.35
CA ARG A 14 9.27 -4.36 9.69
C ARG A 14 8.05 -4.15 8.80
N GLU A 15 7.02 -3.48 9.31
CA GLU A 15 5.79 -3.19 8.57
C GLU A 15 6.05 -2.28 7.37
N GLU A 16 6.84 -1.21 7.55
CA GLU A 16 7.27 -0.32 6.46
C GLU A 16 7.99 -1.09 5.35
N ALA A 17 8.90 -1.99 5.70
CA ALA A 17 9.61 -2.82 4.72
C ALA A 17 8.67 -3.78 3.95
N ILE A 18 7.59 -4.26 4.59
CA ILE A 18 6.58 -5.07 3.92
C ILE A 18 5.72 -4.18 3.00
N CYS A 19 5.27 -3.03 3.49
CA CYS A 19 4.52 -2.04 2.70
C CYS A 19 5.29 -1.61 1.44
N ASP A 20 6.57 -1.24 1.56
CA ASP A 20 7.41 -0.86 0.43
C ASP A 20 7.47 -1.94 -0.66
N ARG A 21 7.56 -3.20 -0.23
CA ARG A 21 7.57 -4.36 -1.14
C ARG A 21 6.21 -4.58 -1.81
N LEU A 22 5.12 -4.40 -1.06
CA LEU A 22 3.76 -4.51 -1.60
C LEU A 22 3.45 -3.36 -2.57
N MET A 23 4.06 -2.19 -2.37
CA MET A 23 3.86 -1.03 -3.22
C MET A 23 4.66 -1.08 -4.53
N PHE A 24 5.55 -2.06 -4.74
CA PHE A 24 6.42 -2.16 -5.92
C PHE A 24 7.22 -0.87 -6.20
N GLY A 25 7.56 -0.12 -5.16
CA GLY A 25 8.23 1.19 -5.27
C GLY A 25 7.31 2.35 -5.68
N ALA A 26 6.00 2.14 -5.79
CA ALA A 26 5.04 3.23 -5.90
C ALA A 26 5.06 4.07 -4.61
N GLN A 27 5.21 5.38 -4.77
CA GLN A 27 5.21 6.33 -3.66
C GLN A 27 4.18 7.42 -3.99
N PRO A 28 2.92 7.27 -3.53
CA PRO A 28 1.92 8.27 -3.80
C PRO A 28 2.32 9.60 -3.13
N ASP A 29 2.49 10.66 -3.93
CA ASP A 29 2.80 12.01 -3.46
C ASP A 29 1.56 12.64 -2.81
N VAL A 30 1.32 12.25 -1.55
CA VAL A 30 0.14 12.65 -0.79
C VAL A 30 0.58 13.33 0.48
N ASP A 31 0.32 14.63 0.55
CA ASP A 31 0.45 15.39 1.79
C ASP A 31 -0.69 15.00 2.73
N LEU A 32 -0.43 14.04 3.62
CA LEU A 32 -1.40 13.53 4.59
C LEU A 32 -1.98 14.65 5.48
N SER A 33 -1.26 15.77 5.67
CA SER A 33 -1.78 16.91 6.44
C SER A 33 -2.90 17.67 5.73
N LYS A 34 -2.99 17.54 4.40
CA LYS A 34 -4.02 18.17 3.55
C LYS A 34 -5.17 17.22 3.23
N VAL A 35 -5.02 15.92 3.49
CA VAL A 35 -6.05 14.91 3.23
C VAL A 35 -7.31 15.23 4.02
N LYS A 36 -8.41 15.47 3.31
CA LYS A 36 -9.75 15.59 3.85
C LYS A 36 -10.27 14.20 4.15
N GLY A 37 -10.07 13.75 5.39
CA GLY A 37 -10.50 12.43 5.85
C GLY A 37 -11.91 12.40 6.46
N ASP A 38 -12.48 13.56 6.80
CA ASP A 38 -13.72 13.78 7.58
C ASP A 38 -14.35 12.49 8.15
N ILE A 39 -13.65 11.91 9.13
CA ILE A 39 -13.98 10.59 9.70
C ILE A 39 -15.31 10.64 10.46
N ALA A 40 -15.75 11.84 10.84
CA ALA A 40 -17.02 12.09 11.51
C ALA A 40 -18.18 12.39 10.52
N SER A 41 -17.91 12.39 9.22
CA SER A 41 -18.93 12.64 8.20
C SER A 41 -20.05 11.62 8.31
N SER A 42 -21.28 12.11 8.50
CA SER A 42 -22.50 11.31 8.45
C SER A 42 -23.09 11.23 7.03
N ILE A 43 -22.38 11.77 6.03
CA ILE A 43 -22.81 11.72 4.63
C ILE A 43 -22.66 10.30 4.13
N SER A 44 -23.80 9.68 3.78
CA SER A 44 -23.82 8.35 3.18
C SER A 44 -22.98 8.34 1.90
N GLY A 45 -22.04 7.39 1.80
CA GLY A 45 -21.16 7.23 0.66
C GLY A 45 -19.93 8.14 0.66
N TYR A 46 -19.70 8.91 1.74
CA TYR A 46 -18.42 9.61 1.91
C TYR A 46 -17.24 8.63 1.89
N ASN A 47 -16.21 9.00 1.12
CA ASN A 47 -14.98 8.23 0.98
C ASN A 47 -13.84 9.21 0.70
N PHE A 48 -12.87 9.28 1.60
CA PHE A 48 -11.72 10.18 1.47
C PHE A 48 -10.88 9.88 0.20
N VAL A 49 -10.84 8.64 -0.28
CA VAL A 49 -10.13 8.28 -1.52
C VAL A 49 -10.78 8.97 -2.73
N LYS A 50 -12.10 9.09 -2.71
CA LYS A 50 -12.88 9.73 -3.78
C LYS A 50 -13.08 11.24 -3.58
N HIS A 51 -12.53 11.81 -2.51
CA HIS A 51 -12.64 13.24 -2.27
C HIS A 51 -11.80 13.99 -3.33
N PRO A 52 -12.39 14.91 -4.11
CA PRO A 52 -11.69 15.56 -5.23
C PRO A 52 -10.39 16.27 -4.83
N GLU A 53 -10.33 16.81 -3.60
CA GLU A 53 -9.13 17.50 -3.09
C GLU A 53 -8.00 16.55 -2.68
N ASN A 54 -8.28 15.25 -2.46
CA ASN A 54 -7.27 14.30 -1.97
C ASN A 54 -6.44 13.69 -3.10
N SER A 55 -6.91 13.74 -4.35
CA SER A 55 -6.21 13.19 -5.52
C SER A 55 -5.80 11.71 -5.39
N LEU A 56 -6.54 10.94 -4.58
CA LEU A 56 -6.25 9.51 -4.31
C LEU A 56 -7.01 8.55 -5.22
N ASP A 57 -8.07 9.03 -5.88
CA ASP A 57 -8.95 8.30 -6.81
C ASP A 57 -8.16 7.39 -7.76
N SER A 58 -7.09 7.93 -8.35
CA SER A 58 -6.32 7.30 -9.40
C SER A 58 -4.97 6.75 -8.94
N ALA A 59 -4.61 6.90 -7.66
CA ALA A 59 -3.32 6.48 -7.14
C ALA A 59 -3.07 4.97 -7.31
N TYR A 60 -4.16 4.17 -7.29
CA TYR A 60 -4.07 2.73 -7.53
C TYR A 60 -3.58 2.39 -8.96
N LEU A 61 -3.74 3.27 -9.94
CA LEU A 61 -3.26 3.03 -11.32
C LEU A 61 -1.74 3.01 -11.38
N GLU A 62 -1.07 3.86 -10.60
CA GLU A 62 0.39 3.85 -10.49
C GLU A 62 0.86 2.53 -9.86
N LEU A 63 0.24 2.11 -8.77
CA LEU A 63 0.54 0.83 -8.13
C LEU A 63 0.35 -0.35 -9.10
N LEU A 64 -0.76 -0.38 -9.85
CA LEU A 64 -1.01 -1.42 -10.85
C LEU A 64 0.06 -1.43 -11.95
N PHE A 65 0.48 -0.25 -12.40
CA PHE A 65 1.54 -0.12 -13.40
C PHE A 65 2.88 -0.63 -12.87
N GLN A 66 3.26 -0.27 -11.63
CA GLN A 66 4.48 -0.76 -11.00
C GLN A 66 4.43 -2.29 -10.80
N ALA A 67 3.32 -2.81 -10.29
CA ALA A 67 3.11 -4.25 -10.11
C ALA A 67 3.19 -5.04 -11.43
N TYR A 68 2.83 -4.43 -12.56
CA TYR A 68 2.96 -5.02 -13.89
C TYR A 68 4.40 -4.93 -14.44
N THR A 69 5.10 -3.84 -14.15
CA THR A 69 6.42 -3.53 -14.71
C THR A 69 7.60 -3.94 -13.82
N ALA A 70 7.35 -4.49 -12.62
CA ALA A 70 8.35 -4.96 -11.64
C ALA A 70 9.25 -6.14 -12.10
N GLY A 71 9.37 -6.40 -13.40
CA GLY A 71 10.28 -7.38 -13.97
C GLY A 71 10.06 -8.78 -13.42
N LYS A 72 11.02 -9.30 -12.65
CA LYS A 72 10.94 -10.66 -12.07
C LYS A 72 9.82 -10.80 -11.04
N ASP A 73 9.44 -9.73 -10.37
CA ASP A 73 8.41 -9.75 -9.33
C ASP A 73 7.03 -9.30 -9.86
N SER A 74 6.91 -9.06 -11.17
CA SER A 74 5.63 -8.64 -11.75
C SER A 74 4.52 -9.64 -11.49
N LEU A 75 3.33 -9.13 -11.17
CA LEU A 75 2.15 -9.97 -10.89
C LEU A 75 1.54 -10.55 -12.16
N ALA A 76 1.72 -9.88 -13.30
CA ALA A 76 1.27 -10.32 -14.61
C ALA A 76 2.33 -10.04 -15.67
N LYS A 77 2.24 -10.76 -16.79
CA LYS A 77 3.03 -10.53 -18.00
C LYS A 77 2.25 -11.05 -19.21
N ASP A 78 2.27 -10.31 -20.31
CA ASP A 78 1.62 -10.71 -21.58
C ASP A 78 0.13 -11.09 -21.41
N GLY A 79 -0.58 -10.39 -20.53
CA GLY A 79 -2.01 -10.62 -20.23
C GLY A 79 -2.29 -11.81 -19.31
N LEU A 80 -1.25 -12.50 -18.81
CA LEU A 80 -1.37 -13.68 -17.96
C LEU A 80 -0.86 -13.41 -16.54
N TRP A 81 -1.59 -13.96 -15.56
CA TRP A 81 -1.20 -13.94 -14.16
C TRP A 81 0.02 -14.81 -13.90
N ARG A 82 0.96 -14.30 -13.12
CA ARG A 82 2.13 -15.02 -12.64
C ARG A 82 1.84 -15.55 -11.24
N TRP A 83 1.15 -16.68 -11.18
CA TRP A 83 0.63 -17.23 -9.92
C TRP A 83 1.67 -17.33 -8.80
N HIS A 84 2.91 -17.70 -9.10
CA HIS A 84 3.96 -17.75 -8.09
C HIS A 84 4.27 -16.37 -7.46
N ALA A 85 4.29 -15.30 -8.26
CA ALA A 85 4.49 -13.94 -7.78
C ALA A 85 3.27 -13.46 -6.98
N ILE A 86 2.06 -13.78 -7.45
CA ILE A 86 0.80 -13.46 -6.75
C ILE A 86 0.74 -14.17 -5.40
N THR A 87 1.02 -15.47 -5.35
CA THR A 87 1.05 -16.21 -4.08
C THR A 87 2.08 -15.62 -3.11
N SER A 88 3.25 -15.23 -3.61
CA SER A 88 4.29 -14.59 -2.79
C SER A 88 3.87 -13.19 -2.29
N TYR A 89 3.14 -12.44 -3.11
CA TYR A 89 2.54 -11.16 -2.74
C TYR A 89 1.47 -11.36 -1.64
N LEU A 90 0.54 -12.29 -1.83
CA LEU A 90 -0.52 -12.58 -0.85
C LEU A 90 0.03 -13.06 0.49
N LYS A 91 1.15 -13.80 0.50
CA LYS A 91 1.85 -14.15 1.75
C LYS A 91 2.34 -12.92 2.50
N LYS A 92 2.94 -11.96 1.80
CA LYS A 92 3.38 -10.69 2.40
C LYS A 92 2.20 -9.85 2.90
N VAL A 93 1.05 -9.89 2.22
CA VAL A 93 -0.18 -9.25 2.71
C VAL A 93 -0.61 -9.90 4.03
N ALA A 94 -0.64 -11.23 4.10
CA ALA A 94 -0.97 -11.93 5.35
C ALA A 94 0.03 -11.60 6.48
N GLU A 95 1.33 -11.50 6.17
CA GLU A 95 2.36 -11.09 7.14
C GLU A 95 2.20 -9.65 7.66
N LEU A 96 1.53 -8.77 6.90
CA LEU A 96 1.22 -7.39 7.33
C LEU A 96 -0.04 -7.34 8.19
N GLU A 97 -0.96 -8.29 8.02
CA GLU A 97 -2.24 -8.37 8.73
C GLU A 97 -2.15 -9.10 10.09
N GLU A 98 -1.03 -9.77 10.37
CA GLU A 98 -0.71 -10.47 11.64
C GLU A 98 0.03 -9.60 12.66
#